data_AF-N8X632-F1
#
_entry.id   AF-N8X632-F1
#
_cell.length_a   1.000
_cell.length_b   1.000
_cell.length_c   1.000
_cell.angle_alpha   90.00
_cell.angle_beta   90.00
_cell.angle_gamma   90.00
#
_symmetry.space_group_name_H-M   'P 1'
#
loop_
_entity.id
_entity.type
_entity.pdbx_description
1 polymer ?
#
loop_
_entity_poly.entity_id
_entity_poly.type
_entity_poly.pdbx_seq_one_letter_code
_entity_poly.pdbx_strand_id
1 'polypeptide(L)'
;MSDINIFDEIVEQNNLLITFINNYVLEKGKEIFFEIIKSKLQISKNRYDFIIKILRRDIKVDNFLMNDILRCIVKKLCESDDIDFFDTSKIPENHLLSKVSLYEYDPAKNGQNILKHGLDFGAVVNYGGSDYGRLISYTNSEIEDRFVIFSKYYVNNENNIFLSDDKKNEDFLCIATIATNVDIGFRFISSRALKVKNDKELQKELKNMIKDDNLDDSIMNGLRNTAYQILNEYYKPK
;
A
#
# COMPACT_ATOMS: atom_id res chain seq x y z
N MET A 1 -0.95 26.76 -15.27
CA MET A 1 -1.52 25.60 -15.99
C MET A 1 -2.63 25.08 -15.11
N SER A 2 -3.85 25.05 -15.64
CA SER A 2 -5.10 24.94 -14.88
C SER A 2 -5.35 23.51 -14.36
N ASP A 3 -5.59 23.39 -13.05
CA ASP A 3 -5.98 22.14 -12.36
C ASP A 3 -7.18 21.41 -13.00
N ILE A 4 -7.97 22.11 -13.82
CA ILE A 4 -9.12 21.57 -14.57
C ILE A 4 -8.71 20.39 -15.49
N ASN A 5 -7.51 20.42 -16.09
CA ASN A 5 -7.11 19.39 -17.06
C ASN A 5 -6.74 18.04 -16.41
N ILE A 6 -6.25 18.07 -15.16
CA ILE A 6 -5.70 16.87 -14.49
C ILE A 6 -6.84 16.01 -13.90
N PHE A 7 -7.87 16.66 -13.38
CA PHE A 7 -9.06 15.95 -12.89
C PHE A 7 -9.83 15.26 -14.02
N ASP A 8 -9.87 15.87 -15.20
CA ASP A 8 -10.51 15.27 -16.37
C ASP A 8 -9.72 14.03 -16.84
N GLU A 9 -8.39 14.10 -16.84
CA GLU A 9 -7.52 12.97 -17.22
C GLU A 9 -7.69 11.76 -16.30
N ILE A 10 -7.69 11.96 -14.98
CA ILE A 10 -7.83 10.83 -14.04
C ILE A 10 -9.22 10.17 -14.14
N VAL A 11 -10.26 10.97 -14.43
CA VAL A 11 -11.61 10.46 -14.66
C VAL A 11 -11.69 9.66 -15.95
N GLU A 12 -11.06 10.13 -17.03
CA GLU A 12 -10.97 9.40 -18.29
C GLU A 12 -10.24 8.06 -18.12
N GLN A 13 -9.08 8.06 -17.45
CA GLN A 13 -8.36 6.83 -17.12
C GLN A 13 -9.21 5.85 -16.31
N ASN A 14 -9.96 6.35 -15.31
CA ASN A 14 -10.88 5.52 -14.53
C ASN A 14 -11.97 4.89 -15.40
N ASN A 15 -12.53 5.64 -16.35
CA ASN A 15 -13.55 5.13 -17.27
C ASN A 15 -12.98 4.03 -18.18
N LEU A 16 -11.76 4.18 -18.68
CA LEU A 16 -11.07 3.17 -19.48
C LEU A 16 -10.85 1.88 -18.68
N LEU A 17 -10.30 1.99 -17.47
CA LEU A 17 -10.05 0.85 -16.59
C LEU A 17 -11.34 0.12 -16.19
N ILE A 18 -12.40 0.86 -15.87
CA ILE A 18 -13.73 0.30 -15.56
C ILE A 18 -14.31 -0.44 -16.77
N THR A 19 -14.20 0.15 -17.96
CA THR A 19 -14.68 -0.46 -19.20
C THR A 19 -13.96 -1.78 -19.47
N PHE A 20 -12.63 -1.81 -19.31
CA PHE A 20 -11.86 -3.04 -19.42
C PHE A 20 -12.33 -4.12 -18.43
N ILE A 21 -12.48 -3.77 -17.15
CA ILE A 21 -12.93 -4.72 -16.12
C ILE A 21 -14.33 -5.25 -16.44
N ASN A 22 -15.26 -4.39 -16.85
CA ASN A 22 -16.62 -4.79 -17.20
C ASN A 22 -16.63 -5.74 -18.39
N ASN A 23 -15.87 -5.44 -19.44
CA ASN A 23 -15.74 -6.30 -20.62
C ASN A 23 -15.14 -7.66 -20.24
N TYR A 24 -14.08 -7.66 -19.42
CA TYR A 24 -13.46 -8.87 -18.91
C TYR A 24 -14.46 -9.75 -18.14
N VAL A 25 -15.23 -9.14 -17.23
CA VAL A 25 -16.25 -9.84 -16.44
C VAL A 25 -17.40 -10.36 -17.31
N LEU A 26 -17.79 -9.61 -18.34
CA LEU A 26 -18.82 -10.05 -19.31
C LEU A 26 -18.35 -11.25 -20.13
N GLU A 27 -17.08 -11.27 -20.54
CA GLU A 27 -16.52 -12.33 -21.37
C GLU A 27 -16.19 -13.60 -20.57
N LYS A 28 -15.49 -13.44 -19.43
CA LYS A 28 -14.97 -14.57 -18.64
C LYS A 28 -15.91 -15.00 -17.51
N GLY A 29 -16.87 -14.16 -17.15
CA GLY A 29 -17.77 -14.39 -16.02
C GLY A 29 -17.21 -13.91 -14.69
N LYS A 30 -18.13 -13.60 -13.77
CA LYS A 30 -17.83 -13.03 -12.44
C LYS A 30 -16.98 -13.96 -11.58
N GLU A 31 -17.22 -15.26 -11.64
CA GLU A 31 -16.52 -16.26 -10.81
C GLU A 31 -15.03 -16.34 -11.15
N ILE A 32 -14.67 -16.32 -12.44
CA ILE A 32 -13.28 -16.33 -12.89
C ILE A 32 -12.57 -15.05 -12.44
N PHE A 33 -13.19 -13.89 -12.67
CA PHE A 33 -12.67 -12.61 -12.19
C PHE A 33 -12.39 -12.65 -10.68
N PHE A 34 -13.32 -13.21 -9.89
CA PHE A 34 -13.16 -13.29 -8.43
C PHE A 34 -12.02 -14.22 -8.01
N GLU A 35 -11.88 -15.39 -8.62
CA GLU A 35 -10.80 -16.32 -8.31
C GLU A 35 -9.42 -15.74 -8.68
N ILE A 36 -9.31 -15.03 -9.80
CA ILE A 36 -8.06 -14.34 -10.18
C ILE A 36 -7.69 -13.28 -9.14
N ILE A 37 -8.61 -12.38 -8.80
CA ILE A 37 -8.32 -11.29 -7.86
C ILE A 37 -7.95 -11.85 -6.48
N LYS A 38 -8.69 -12.83 -5.99
CA LYS A 38 -8.42 -13.45 -4.69
C LYS A 38 -7.08 -14.17 -4.68
N SER A 39 -6.76 -14.96 -5.70
CA SER A 39 -5.52 -15.76 -5.76
C SER A 39 -4.28 -14.87 -5.98
N LYS A 40 -4.30 -13.96 -6.96
CA LYS A 40 -3.18 -13.08 -7.30
C LYS A 40 -2.92 -12.04 -6.22
N LEU A 41 -3.96 -11.52 -5.54
CA LEU A 41 -3.78 -10.58 -4.44
C LEU A 41 -3.62 -11.27 -3.08
N GLN A 42 -3.85 -12.58 -2.94
CA GLN A 42 -3.70 -13.29 -1.66
C GLN A 42 -4.41 -12.59 -0.48
N ILE A 43 -5.61 -12.07 -0.74
CA ILE A 43 -6.39 -11.29 0.24
C ILE A 43 -7.32 -12.20 1.05
N SER A 44 -7.57 -11.83 2.31
CA SER A 44 -8.59 -12.50 3.13
C SER A 44 -10.01 -12.27 2.59
N LYS A 45 -10.94 -13.16 2.92
CA LYS A 45 -12.36 -13.03 2.50
C LYS A 45 -12.98 -11.70 2.95
N ASN A 46 -12.74 -11.27 4.19
CA ASN A 46 -13.26 -9.99 4.70
C ASN A 46 -12.73 -8.79 3.91
N ARG A 47 -11.44 -8.82 3.52
CA ARG A 47 -10.87 -7.77 2.64
C ARG A 47 -11.52 -7.80 1.27
N TYR A 48 -11.73 -8.98 0.72
CA TYR A 48 -12.39 -9.13 -0.58
C TYR A 48 -13.82 -8.55 -0.57
N ASP A 49 -14.64 -8.86 0.42
CA ASP A 49 -16.02 -8.33 0.50
C ASP A 49 -16.03 -6.80 0.60
N PHE A 50 -15.08 -6.22 1.33
CA PHE A 50 -14.89 -4.78 1.42
C PHE A 50 -14.49 -4.15 0.07
N ILE A 51 -13.63 -4.82 -0.70
CA ILE A 51 -13.23 -4.37 -2.05
C ILE A 51 -14.42 -4.38 -3.01
N ILE A 52 -15.29 -5.38 -2.92
CA ILE A 52 -16.50 -5.43 -3.74
C ILE A 52 -17.41 -4.22 -3.48
N LYS A 53 -17.52 -3.76 -2.22
CA LYS A 53 -18.25 -2.53 -1.89
C LYS A 53 -17.62 -1.29 -2.54
N ILE A 54 -16.29 -1.20 -2.58
CA ILE A 54 -15.59 -0.12 -3.29
C ILE A 54 -15.92 -0.14 -4.78
N LEU A 55 -15.81 -1.32 -5.42
CA LEU A 55 -16.06 -1.47 -6.86
C LEU A 55 -17.52 -1.19 -7.24
N ARG A 56 -18.47 -1.49 -6.34
CA ARG A 56 -19.89 -1.15 -6.50
C ARG A 56 -20.21 0.31 -6.22
N ARG A 57 -19.22 1.12 -5.80
CA ARG A 57 -19.39 2.51 -5.37
C ARG A 57 -20.27 2.67 -4.11
N ASP A 58 -20.42 1.61 -3.32
CA ASP A 58 -21.08 1.66 -2.01
C ASP A 58 -20.23 2.45 -1.00
N ILE A 59 -18.92 2.57 -1.26
CA ILE A 59 -17.97 3.38 -0.49
C ILE A 59 -17.44 4.47 -1.42
N LYS A 60 -17.56 5.72 -0.98
CA LYS A 60 -17.01 6.86 -1.70
C LYS A 60 -15.49 6.89 -1.53
N VAL A 61 -14.79 6.87 -2.65
CA VAL A 61 -13.33 6.97 -2.76
C VAL A 61 -13.04 8.08 -3.76
N ASP A 62 -12.00 8.88 -3.54
CA ASP A 62 -11.59 9.90 -4.50
C ASP A 62 -11.10 9.27 -5.82
N ASN A 63 -11.00 10.09 -6.86
CA ASN A 63 -10.68 9.58 -8.19
C ASN A 63 -9.25 9.02 -8.31
N PHE A 64 -8.28 9.53 -7.56
CA PHE A 64 -6.90 9.06 -7.62
C PHE A 64 -6.75 7.72 -6.91
N LEU A 65 -7.29 7.58 -5.69
CA LEU A 65 -7.28 6.29 -5.00
C LEU A 65 -8.10 5.23 -5.72
N MET A 66 -9.22 5.62 -6.35
CA MET A 66 -9.96 4.72 -7.22
C MET A 66 -9.11 4.29 -8.42
N ASN A 67 -8.36 5.22 -9.03
CA ASN A 67 -7.46 4.92 -10.14
C ASN A 67 -6.39 3.89 -9.74
N ASP A 68 -5.75 4.07 -8.59
CA ASP A 68 -4.77 3.12 -8.03
C ASP A 68 -5.35 1.71 -7.87
N ILE A 69 -6.55 1.62 -7.28
CA ILE A 69 -7.28 0.36 -7.08
C ILE A 69 -7.60 -0.31 -8.42
N LEU A 70 -8.13 0.45 -9.38
CA LEU A 70 -8.48 -0.05 -10.71
C LEU A 70 -7.25 -0.52 -11.48
N ARG A 71 -6.15 0.25 -11.45
CA ARG A 71 -4.87 -0.14 -12.05
C ARG A 71 -4.35 -1.45 -11.48
N CYS A 72 -4.43 -1.62 -10.15
CA CYS A 72 -4.06 -2.87 -9.50
C CYS A 72 -4.85 -4.06 -10.03
N ILE A 73 -6.18 -3.91 -10.10
CA ILE A 73 -7.08 -4.96 -10.59
C ILE A 73 -6.77 -5.31 -12.04
N VAL A 74 -6.72 -4.31 -12.92
CA VAL A 74 -6.42 -4.50 -14.36
C VAL A 74 -5.07 -5.18 -14.55
N LYS A 75 -4.03 -4.74 -13.82
CA LYS A 75 -2.70 -5.38 -13.89
C LYS A 75 -2.76 -6.86 -13.52
N LYS A 76 -3.59 -7.27 -12.55
CA LYS A 76 -3.77 -8.70 -12.19
C LYS A 76 -4.55 -9.50 -13.23
N LEU A 77 -5.50 -8.90 -13.91
CA LEU A 77 -6.20 -9.53 -15.02
C LEU A 77 -5.26 -9.70 -16.23
N CYS A 78 -4.53 -8.65 -16.59
CA CYS A 78 -3.49 -8.65 -17.63
C CYS A 78 -2.42 -9.73 -17.38
N GLU A 79 -1.88 -9.81 -16.16
CA GLU A 79 -0.92 -10.85 -15.75
C GLU A 79 -1.49 -12.29 -15.78
N SER A 80 -2.81 -12.46 -15.85
CA SER A 80 -3.45 -13.78 -15.87
C SER A 80 -3.64 -14.30 -17.28
N ASP A 81 -3.90 -13.40 -18.23
CA ASP A 81 -4.25 -13.74 -19.61
C ASP A 81 -3.26 -13.16 -20.64
N ASP A 82 -2.09 -12.68 -20.20
CA ASP A 82 -1.03 -12.10 -21.04
C ASP A 82 -1.53 -10.93 -21.93
N ILE A 83 -2.31 -10.03 -21.33
CA ILE A 83 -2.93 -8.89 -22.02
C ILE A 83 -2.12 -7.61 -21.78
N ASP A 84 -1.69 -6.96 -22.86
CA ASP A 84 -0.97 -5.68 -22.79
C ASP A 84 -1.92 -4.46 -22.87
N PHE A 85 -2.76 -4.28 -21.85
CA PHE A 85 -3.77 -3.22 -21.85
C PHE A 85 -3.17 -1.82 -21.62
N PHE A 86 -2.16 -1.71 -20.76
CA PHE A 86 -1.62 -0.41 -20.35
C PHE A 86 -0.88 0.28 -21.49
N ASP A 87 -0.07 -0.45 -22.25
CA ASP A 87 0.68 0.12 -23.37
C ASP A 87 -0.27 0.45 -24.53
N THR A 88 -1.22 -0.44 -24.85
CA THR A 88 -2.20 -0.22 -25.92
C THR A 88 -3.14 0.96 -25.63
N SER A 89 -3.53 1.14 -24.38
CA SER A 89 -4.40 2.25 -23.95
C SER A 89 -3.64 3.53 -23.63
N LYS A 90 -2.29 3.52 -23.71
CA LYS A 90 -1.41 4.66 -23.41
C LYS A 90 -1.68 5.30 -22.05
N ILE A 91 -2.04 4.48 -21.06
CA ILE A 91 -2.28 4.96 -19.71
C ILE A 91 -0.90 5.22 -19.08
N PRO A 92 -0.59 6.47 -18.66
CA PRO A 92 0.72 6.78 -18.09
C PRO A 92 0.97 5.97 -16.83
N GLU A 93 2.21 5.56 -16.60
CA GLU A 93 2.59 4.70 -15.45
C GLU A 93 2.30 5.38 -14.10
N ASN A 94 2.48 6.70 -14.04
CA ASN A 94 2.31 7.53 -12.85
C ASN A 94 1.21 8.58 -13.04
N HIS A 95 0.68 9.09 -11.94
CA HIS A 95 -0.24 10.25 -11.92
C HIS A 95 0.31 11.32 -10.96
N LEU A 96 -0.28 12.52 -10.94
CA LEU A 96 0.23 13.66 -10.17
C LEU A 96 0.52 13.34 -8.69
N LEU A 97 -0.37 12.60 -8.02
CA LEU A 97 -0.21 12.27 -6.59
C LEU A 97 0.76 11.11 -6.31
N SER A 98 1.24 10.39 -7.34
CA SER A 98 2.12 9.23 -7.17
C SER A 98 3.60 9.60 -7.09
N LYS A 99 3.93 10.88 -7.27
CA LYS A 99 5.27 11.42 -7.12
C LYS A 99 5.23 12.80 -6.45
N VAL A 100 5.74 12.87 -5.24
CA VAL A 100 5.91 14.12 -4.48
C VAL A 100 7.36 14.26 -4.02
N SER A 101 7.69 15.37 -3.36
CA SER A 101 9.09 15.74 -3.06
C SER A 101 9.87 14.70 -2.25
N LEU A 102 9.23 14.03 -1.29
CA LEU A 102 9.90 13.10 -0.35
C LEU A 102 9.63 11.62 -0.65
N TYR A 103 8.61 11.32 -1.45
CA TYR A 103 8.25 9.95 -1.77
C TYR A 103 7.55 9.83 -3.13
N GLU A 104 7.67 8.65 -3.71
CA GLU A 104 6.92 8.24 -4.90
C GLU A 104 6.45 6.79 -4.76
N TYR A 105 5.51 6.39 -5.62
CA TYR A 105 5.00 5.03 -5.66
C TYR A 105 4.44 4.69 -7.05
N ASP A 106 4.43 3.39 -7.40
CA ASP A 106 3.64 2.87 -8.52
C ASP A 106 2.14 2.89 -8.11
N PRO A 107 1.26 3.59 -8.86
CA PRO A 107 -0.19 3.59 -8.63
C PRO A 107 -0.82 2.21 -8.40
N ALA A 108 -0.48 1.21 -9.22
CA ALA A 108 -0.97 -0.15 -9.07
C ALA A 108 -0.42 -0.84 -7.81
N LYS A 109 0.77 -0.47 -7.35
CA LYS A 109 1.32 -0.92 -6.05
C LYS A 109 0.60 -0.27 -4.87
N ASN A 110 0.25 1.02 -4.96
CA ASN A 110 -0.56 1.65 -3.92
C ASN A 110 -1.95 1.01 -3.86
N GLY A 111 -2.59 0.78 -5.01
CA GLY A 111 -3.83 0.01 -5.09
C GLY A 111 -3.69 -1.36 -4.44
N GLN A 112 -2.62 -2.10 -4.75
CA GLN A 112 -2.35 -3.39 -4.10
C GLN A 112 -2.24 -3.25 -2.58
N ASN A 113 -1.59 -2.20 -2.08
CA ASN A 113 -1.43 -1.95 -0.66
C ASN A 113 -2.76 -1.63 0.03
N ILE A 114 -3.61 -0.82 -0.60
CA ILE A 114 -4.97 -0.53 -0.12
C ILE A 114 -5.79 -1.81 -0.04
N LEU A 115 -5.80 -2.62 -1.11
CA LEU A 115 -6.58 -3.85 -1.15
C LEU A 115 -6.11 -4.88 -0.09
N LYS A 116 -4.80 -5.05 0.08
CA LYS A 116 -4.22 -6.01 1.04
C LYS A 116 -4.24 -5.53 2.48
N HIS A 117 -3.84 -4.30 2.73
CA HIS A 117 -3.48 -3.81 4.06
C HIS A 117 -4.40 -2.70 4.57
N GLY A 118 -5.25 -2.14 3.70
CA GLY A 118 -6.19 -1.08 4.08
C GLY A 118 -5.52 0.26 4.32
N LEU A 119 -4.35 0.48 3.73
CA LEU A 119 -3.56 1.71 3.87
C LEU A 119 -3.17 2.18 2.48
N ASP A 120 -3.44 3.44 2.17
CA ASP A 120 -2.80 4.10 1.03
C ASP A 120 -1.49 4.78 1.47
N PHE A 121 -0.53 4.86 0.57
CA PHE A 121 0.78 5.42 0.84
C PHE A 121 0.75 6.91 1.18
N GLY A 122 -0.11 7.69 0.54
CA GLY A 122 -0.23 9.12 0.80
C GLY A 122 -0.73 9.40 2.22
N ALA A 123 -1.72 8.64 2.69
CA ALA A 123 -2.21 8.75 4.05
C ALA A 123 -1.17 8.36 5.09
N VAL A 124 -0.32 7.36 4.83
CA VAL A 124 0.75 7.01 5.77
C VAL A 124 1.66 8.20 6.07
N VAL A 125 1.96 9.02 5.06
CA VAL A 125 2.76 10.22 5.23
C VAL A 125 1.93 11.34 5.87
N ASN A 126 0.76 11.64 5.32
CA ASN A 126 -0.07 12.78 5.75
C ASN A 126 -0.56 12.65 7.19
N TYR A 127 -0.94 11.44 7.61
CA TYR A 127 -1.46 11.16 8.95
C TYR A 127 -0.41 10.58 9.89
N GLY A 128 0.87 10.54 9.47
CA GLY A 128 1.99 10.32 10.38
C GLY A 128 2.41 11.57 11.15
N GLY A 129 1.98 12.76 10.69
CA GLY A 129 2.33 14.03 11.33
C GLY A 129 3.85 14.20 11.45
N SER A 130 4.30 14.73 12.59
CA SER A 130 5.74 14.88 12.88
C SER A 130 6.47 13.56 13.17
N ASP A 131 5.75 12.44 13.26
CA ASP A 131 6.32 11.13 13.55
C ASP A 131 6.59 10.29 12.30
N TYR A 132 6.24 10.79 11.11
CA TYR A 132 6.59 10.10 9.87
C TYR A 132 8.10 9.92 9.74
N GLY A 133 8.54 8.68 9.52
CA GLY A 133 9.95 8.36 9.35
C GLY A 133 10.82 8.57 10.59
N ARG A 134 10.22 8.58 11.79
CA ARG A 134 10.96 8.73 13.06
C ARG A 134 12.04 7.68 13.26
N LEU A 135 11.83 6.48 12.71
CA LEU A 135 12.82 5.40 12.67
C LEU A 135 12.90 4.84 11.25
N ILE A 136 14.10 4.80 10.70
CA ILE A 136 14.40 4.14 9.42
C ILE A 136 15.45 3.09 9.70
N SER A 137 15.15 1.83 9.40
CA SER A 137 16.09 0.72 9.48
C SER A 137 16.42 0.22 8.09
N TYR A 138 17.69 -0.07 7.84
CA TYR A 138 18.10 -0.76 6.63
C TYR A 138 17.58 -2.21 6.61
N THR A 139 17.22 -2.69 5.43
CA THR A 139 16.96 -4.11 5.14
C THR A 139 17.42 -4.40 3.72
N ASN A 140 18.17 -5.47 3.53
CA ASN A 140 18.65 -5.81 2.21
C ASN A 140 17.63 -6.68 1.46
N SER A 141 17.56 -6.48 0.16
CA SER A 141 17.05 -7.48 -0.77
C SER A 141 18.11 -7.76 -1.82
N GLU A 142 18.23 -9.00 -2.29
CA GLU A 142 19.25 -9.41 -3.28
C GLU A 142 19.33 -8.53 -4.55
N ILE A 143 18.28 -7.75 -4.81
CA ILE A 143 18.07 -6.97 -6.03
C ILE A 143 18.32 -5.47 -5.80
N GLU A 144 18.05 -4.94 -4.61
CA GLU A 144 18.12 -3.50 -4.29
C GLU A 144 18.18 -3.24 -2.76
N ASP A 145 18.80 -2.12 -2.38
CA ASP A 145 18.78 -1.61 -1.01
C ASP A 145 17.35 -1.24 -0.62
N ARG A 146 16.89 -1.75 0.52
CA ARG A 146 15.57 -1.44 1.07
C ARG A 146 15.66 -0.87 2.46
N PHE A 147 14.58 -0.22 2.85
CA PHE A 147 14.43 0.41 4.14
C PHE A 147 13.08 0.06 4.72
N VAL A 148 13.04 -0.06 6.04
CA VAL A 148 11.82 -0.13 6.83
C VAL A 148 11.67 1.18 7.58
N ILE A 149 10.68 1.97 7.17
CA ILE A 149 10.32 3.26 7.74
C ILE A 149 9.17 3.01 8.72
N PHE A 150 9.39 3.31 10.00
CA PHE A 150 8.36 3.20 11.02
C PHE A 150 7.77 4.57 11.33
N SER A 151 6.43 4.64 11.35
CA SER A 151 5.67 5.87 11.53
C SER A 151 4.45 5.64 12.41
N LYS A 152 3.97 6.69 13.09
CA LYS A 152 2.61 6.68 13.65
C LYS A 152 1.64 6.90 12.50
N TYR A 153 0.40 6.48 12.72
CA TYR A 153 -0.71 6.80 11.84
C TYR A 153 -1.90 7.13 12.73
N TYR A 154 -2.16 8.42 12.90
CA TYR A 154 -3.24 8.89 13.75
C TYR A 154 -4.57 8.62 13.08
N VAL A 155 -5.40 7.76 13.66
CA VAL A 155 -6.65 7.32 13.03
C VAL A 155 -7.75 8.33 13.30
N ASN A 156 -8.51 8.68 12.27
CA ASN A 156 -9.67 9.54 12.36
C ASN A 156 -10.73 9.13 11.31
N ASN A 157 -11.87 9.83 11.29
CA ASN A 157 -12.97 9.50 10.37
C ASN A 157 -12.63 9.73 8.89
N GLU A 158 -11.64 10.54 8.56
CA GLU A 158 -11.27 10.87 7.18
C GLU A 158 -10.33 9.82 6.58
N ASN A 159 -9.53 9.16 7.42
CA ASN A 159 -8.43 8.30 6.98
C ASN A 159 -8.61 6.82 7.33
N ASN A 160 -9.73 6.46 7.96
CA ASN A 160 -10.01 5.08 8.36
C ASN A 160 -10.85 4.30 7.34
N ILE A 161 -11.14 4.90 6.18
CA ILE A 161 -12.07 4.37 5.17
C ILE A 161 -11.70 2.94 4.79
N PHE A 162 -10.41 2.66 4.53
CA PHE A 162 -9.93 1.35 4.12
C PHE A 162 -9.48 0.44 5.25
N LEU A 163 -9.45 0.93 6.49
CA LEU A 163 -9.05 0.14 7.65
C LEU A 163 -10.11 -0.93 7.97
N SER A 164 -9.64 -2.03 8.56
CA SER A 164 -10.55 -3.01 9.15
C SER A 164 -11.20 -2.44 10.41
N ASP A 165 -12.43 -2.88 10.73
CA ASP A 165 -13.23 -2.26 11.79
C ASP A 165 -12.56 -2.31 13.17
N ASP A 166 -11.73 -3.34 13.43
CA ASP A 166 -10.92 -3.46 14.65
C ASP A 166 -9.88 -2.35 14.80
N LYS A 167 -9.47 -1.69 13.71
CA LYS A 167 -8.47 -0.62 13.73
C LYS A 167 -9.06 0.79 13.69
N LYS A 168 -10.35 0.93 13.38
CA LYS A 168 -10.99 2.25 13.22
C LYS A 168 -11.16 3.00 14.54
N ASN A 169 -11.10 2.29 15.66
CA ASN A 169 -11.31 2.82 17.01
C ASN A 169 -10.01 3.05 17.80
N GLU A 170 -8.85 2.76 17.20
CA GLU A 170 -7.54 3.04 17.81
C GLU A 170 -7.22 4.53 17.68
N ASP A 171 -6.48 5.12 18.62
CA ASP A 171 -6.03 6.52 18.49
C ASP A 171 -4.96 6.64 17.39
N PHE A 172 -4.06 5.65 17.33
CA PHE A 172 -3.05 5.56 16.29
C PHE A 172 -2.64 4.11 16.02
N LEU A 173 -2.08 3.88 14.84
CA LEU A 173 -1.43 2.62 14.46
C LEU A 173 0.07 2.84 14.29
N CYS A 174 0.87 1.83 14.66
CA CYS A 174 2.28 1.79 14.25
C CYS A 174 2.36 1.19 12.85
N ILE A 175 2.81 1.96 11.87
CA ILE A 175 2.96 1.53 10.48
C ILE A 175 4.42 1.22 10.20
N ALA A 176 4.65 0.11 9.52
CA ALA A 176 5.93 -0.20 8.90
C ALA A 176 5.79 -0.11 7.38
N THR A 177 6.59 0.75 6.78
CA THR A 177 6.65 1.00 5.34
C THR A 177 7.96 0.47 4.79
N ILE A 178 7.89 -0.44 3.82
CA ILE A 178 9.04 -0.89 3.05
C ILE A 178 9.20 0.05 1.86
N ALA A 179 10.41 0.58 1.68
CA ALA A 179 10.75 1.46 0.59
C ALA A 179 12.15 1.16 0.03
N THR A 180 12.42 1.65 -1.18
CA THR A 180 13.75 1.71 -1.80
C THR A 180 14.13 3.18 -2.01
N ASN A 181 15.43 3.45 -2.18
CA ASN A 181 15.90 4.80 -2.46
C ASN A 181 15.64 5.20 -3.91
N VAL A 182 15.31 6.48 -4.10
CA VAL A 182 15.31 7.17 -5.40
C VAL A 182 15.98 8.53 -5.22
N ASP A 183 16.34 9.21 -6.32
CA ASP A 183 17.19 10.42 -6.32
C ASP A 183 16.96 11.39 -5.15
N ILE A 184 15.71 11.77 -4.88
CA ILE A 184 15.37 12.79 -3.87
C ILE A 184 14.50 12.27 -2.72
N GLY A 185 14.32 10.96 -2.57
CA GLY A 185 13.44 10.41 -1.54
C GLY A 185 13.28 8.90 -1.59
N PHE A 186 12.08 8.44 -1.22
CA PHE A 186 11.78 7.01 -1.10
C PHE A 186 10.71 6.57 -2.09
N ARG A 187 10.94 5.46 -2.79
CA ARG A 187 9.87 4.76 -3.51
C ARG A 187 9.22 3.72 -2.62
N PHE A 188 7.94 3.90 -2.29
CA PHE A 188 7.24 2.99 -1.40
C PHE A 188 6.86 1.70 -2.13
N ILE A 189 7.07 0.58 -1.43
CA ILE A 189 6.82 -0.77 -1.93
C ILE A 189 5.62 -1.39 -1.21
N SER A 190 5.54 -1.22 0.12
CA SER A 190 4.45 -1.72 0.95
C SER A 190 4.34 -0.94 2.25
N SER A 191 3.15 -0.84 2.82
CA SER A 191 2.88 -0.23 4.12
C SER A 191 1.83 -1.04 4.86
N ARG A 192 2.15 -1.47 6.08
CA ARG A 192 1.24 -2.27 6.91
C ARG A 192 1.28 -1.82 8.37
N ALA A 193 0.12 -1.81 9.00
CA ALA A 193 0.03 -1.66 10.44
C ALA A 193 0.62 -2.90 11.13
N LEU A 194 1.52 -2.68 12.08
CA LEU A 194 2.06 -3.74 12.93
C LEU A 194 0.95 -4.28 13.83
N LYS A 195 0.78 -5.60 13.84
CA LYS A 195 -0.12 -6.29 14.75
C LYS A 195 0.70 -6.81 15.92
N VAL A 196 0.78 -6.01 16.97
CA VAL A 196 1.63 -6.32 18.13
C VAL A 196 0.74 -6.47 19.35
N LYS A 197 0.51 -7.72 19.78
CA LYS A 197 -0.20 -7.94 21.06
C LYS A 197 0.75 -8.00 22.24
N ASN A 198 2.02 -8.31 21.98
CA ASN A 198 3.05 -8.46 23.01
C ASN A 198 4.46 -8.32 22.41
N ASP A 199 5.45 -8.24 23.30
CA ASP A 199 6.86 -8.03 22.95
C ASP A 199 7.44 -9.14 22.07
N LYS A 200 7.02 -10.40 22.27
CA LYS A 200 7.50 -11.53 21.46
C LYS A 200 7.02 -11.43 20.02
N GLU A 201 5.77 -11.01 19.82
CA GLU A 201 5.21 -10.77 18.49
C GLU A 201 5.91 -9.61 17.79
N LEU A 202 6.21 -8.51 18.52
CA LEU A 202 6.96 -7.38 17.96
C LEU A 202 8.34 -7.82 17.47
N GLN A 203 9.09 -8.53 18.31
CA GLN A 203 10.44 -9.00 17.95
C GLN A 203 10.40 -9.94 16.73
N LYS A 204 9.35 -10.79 16.64
CA LYS A 204 9.16 -11.65 15.47
C LYS A 204 8.88 -10.85 14.19
N GLU A 205 8.01 -9.84 14.27
CA GLU A 205 7.75 -8.95 13.13
C GLU A 205 9.01 -8.20 12.70
N LEU A 206 9.78 -7.67 13.65
CA LEU A 206 11.05 -6.99 13.36
C LEU A 206 12.08 -7.92 12.72
N LYS A 207 12.18 -9.18 13.17
CA LYS A 207 13.06 -10.17 12.55
C LYS A 207 12.68 -10.44 11.09
N ASN A 208 11.38 -10.46 10.77
CA ASN A 208 10.89 -10.70 9.41
C ASN A 208 11.08 -9.48 8.50
N MET A 209 11.02 -8.27 9.06
CA MET A 209 11.12 -7.01 8.30
C MET A 209 12.57 -6.55 8.11
N ILE A 210 13.40 -6.67 9.14
CA ILE A 210 14.78 -6.23 9.17
C ILE A 210 15.66 -7.46 8.95
N LYS A 211 16.02 -7.67 7.70
CA LYS A 211 16.86 -8.79 7.26
C LYS A 211 17.93 -8.31 6.28
N ASP A 212 19.11 -8.88 6.42
CA ASP A 212 20.19 -8.80 5.44
C ASP A 212 21.05 -10.04 5.63
N ASP A 213 21.08 -10.90 4.62
CA ASP A 213 21.82 -12.15 4.65
C ASP A 213 23.34 -11.93 4.46
N ASN A 214 23.76 -10.72 4.08
CA ASN A 214 25.17 -10.33 3.95
C ASN A 214 25.74 -9.71 5.24
N LEU A 215 24.91 -9.42 6.23
CA LEU A 215 25.35 -8.86 7.51
C LEU A 215 25.45 -9.95 8.57
N ASP A 216 26.43 -9.80 9.48
CA ASP A 216 26.61 -10.70 10.60
C ASP A 216 25.38 -10.72 11.52
N ASP A 217 25.07 -11.90 12.06
CA ASP A 217 23.91 -12.11 12.93
C ASP A 217 23.95 -11.22 14.18
N SER A 218 25.13 -10.90 14.72
CA SER A 218 25.25 -10.00 15.87
C SER A 218 24.83 -8.57 15.51
N ILE A 219 25.22 -8.08 14.33
CA ILE A 219 24.84 -6.76 13.81
C ILE A 219 23.33 -6.73 13.56
N MET A 220 22.79 -7.75 12.89
CA MET A 220 21.37 -7.85 12.60
C MET A 220 20.52 -7.91 13.87
N ASN A 221 20.95 -8.65 14.89
CA ASN A 221 20.28 -8.69 16.19
C ASN A 221 20.40 -7.34 16.92
N GLY A 222 21.54 -6.64 16.80
CA GLY A 222 21.71 -5.28 17.30
C GLY A 222 20.70 -4.30 16.69
N LEU A 223 20.57 -4.27 15.36
CA LEU A 223 19.61 -3.42 14.65
C LEU A 223 18.16 -3.71 15.07
N ARG A 224 17.78 -5.00 15.14
CA ARG A 224 16.45 -5.43 15.58
C ARG A 224 16.16 -5.04 17.02
N ASN A 225 17.14 -5.16 17.92
CA ASN A 225 16.99 -4.77 19.33
C ASN A 225 16.84 -3.27 19.50
N THR A 226 17.63 -2.47 18.76
CA THR A 226 17.49 -1.00 18.76
C THR A 226 16.13 -0.58 18.23
N ALA A 227 15.68 -1.15 17.11
CA ALA A 227 14.35 -0.90 16.58
C ALA A 227 13.26 -1.27 17.59
N TYR A 228 13.38 -2.42 18.25
CA TYR A 228 12.47 -2.84 19.31
C TYR A 228 12.39 -1.82 20.46
N GLN A 229 13.54 -1.36 20.95
CA GLN A 229 13.59 -0.38 22.06
C GLN A 229 12.90 0.94 21.68
N ILE A 230 13.21 1.49 20.51
CA ILE A 230 12.61 2.72 20.01
C ILE A 230 11.10 2.53 19.81
N LEU A 231 10.67 1.44 19.19
CA LEU A 231 9.24 1.19 18.98
C LEU A 231 8.48 1.04 20.31
N ASN A 232 9.09 0.34 21.27
CA ASN A 232 8.51 0.14 22.59
C ASN A 232 8.37 1.43 23.40
N GLU A 233 9.32 2.35 23.28
CA GLU A 233 9.30 3.65 23.96
C GLU A 233 8.29 4.62 23.32
N TYR A 234 8.25 4.67 21.98
CA TYR A 234 7.52 5.72 21.27
C TYR A 234 6.10 5.33 20.85
N TYR A 235 5.81 4.02 20.74
CA TYR A 235 4.59 3.52 20.09
C TYR A 235 3.74 2.57 20.95
N LYS A 236 4.15 2.23 22.18
CA LYS A 236 3.22 1.58 23.12
C LYS A 236 2.20 2.61 23.64
N PRO A 237 0.89 2.30 23.62
CA PRO A 237 -0.09 3.07 24.38
C PRO A 237 0.31 3.02 25.87
N LYS A 238 0.24 4.16 26.56
CA LYS A 238 0.43 4.24 28.01
C LYS A 238 -0.80 3.72 28.74
#